data_AF-A0A1I2DR46-F1
#
_entry.id   AF-A0A1I2DR46-F1
#
_cell.length_a   1.000
_cell.length_b   1.000
_cell.length_c   1.000
_cell.angle_alpha   90.00
_cell.angle_beta   90.00
_cell.angle_gamma   90.00
#
_symmetry.space_group_name_H-M   'P 1'
#
loop_
_entity.id
_entity.type
_entity.pdbx_description
1 polymer ?
#
loop_
_entity_poly.entity_id
_entity_poly.type
_entity_poly.pdbx_seq_one_letter_code
_entity_poly.pdbx_strand_id
1 'polypeptide(L)'
;MRTHPSRTADRLLVVAAAGTGLAAAVLALLVAPTDAVQGQPQRLMYVHVPAAWLAYLCFAVVLLASIAYLLRRDLRWDRVAQAAAELGVGMTALAIALGSVWGRPVWGVWWVWDPRLVTTAVLLLVYLGHLSVRGLGDDRAAGARRAAAVGIIGFVNVPIVHFSVVWWRTLHQPASVLSPDPAPMDPRMAAALGVAVLAFTLAGALVVRRRLRVLAALDADHHPFPAPPVAAEPLVVLPRSRP
;
A
#
# COMPACT_ATOMS: atom_id res chain seq x y z
N MET A 1 21.84 -17.33 5.40
CA MET A 1 21.95 -16.25 6.40
C MET A 1 20.60 -15.51 6.46
N ARG A 2 19.71 -15.88 7.40
CA ARG A 2 18.40 -15.21 7.57
C ARG A 2 18.62 -13.95 8.41
N THR A 3 18.69 -12.78 7.79
CA THR A 3 18.71 -11.51 8.50
C THR A 3 17.31 -11.25 9.07
N HIS A 4 17.06 -11.68 10.31
CA HIS A 4 15.90 -11.18 11.04
C HIS A 4 16.05 -9.66 11.15
N PRO A 5 15.11 -8.84 10.65
CA PRO A 5 15.12 -7.41 10.91
C PRO A 5 15.17 -7.22 12.43
N SER A 6 16.13 -6.45 12.94
CA SER A 6 16.30 -6.29 14.38
C SER A 6 15.02 -5.70 14.97
N ARG A 7 14.58 -6.24 16.12
CA ARG A 7 13.43 -5.70 16.88
C ARG A 7 13.55 -4.19 17.12
N THR A 8 14.77 -3.67 17.15
CA THR A 8 15.12 -2.25 17.24
C THR A 8 14.64 -1.44 16.04
N ALA A 9 14.86 -1.91 14.80
CA ALA A 9 14.45 -1.18 13.60
C ALA A 9 12.93 -0.99 13.51
N ASP A 10 12.16 -1.98 13.95
CA ASP A 10 10.70 -1.85 14.00
C ASP A 10 10.24 -0.89 15.08
N ARG A 11 10.88 -0.91 16.26
CA ARG A 11 10.57 0.04 17.34
C ARG A 11 10.83 1.47 16.89
N LEU A 12 11.97 1.71 16.22
CA LEU A 12 12.28 3.02 15.64
C LEU A 12 11.24 3.45 14.61
N LEU A 13 10.82 2.55 13.72
CA LEU A 13 9.79 2.86 12.73
C LEU A 13 8.43 3.15 13.38
N VAL A 14 8.06 2.43 14.44
CA VAL A 14 6.84 2.69 15.22
C VAL A 14 6.89 4.08 15.86
N VAL A 15 7.99 4.41 16.55
CA VAL A 15 8.17 5.72 17.19
C VAL A 15 8.16 6.83 16.16
N ALA A 16 8.83 6.65 15.02
CA ALA A 16 8.86 7.63 13.94
C ALA A 16 7.46 7.83 13.32
N ALA A 17 6.71 6.76 13.05
CA ALA A 17 5.35 6.85 12.51
C ALA A 17 4.39 7.52 13.52
N ALA A 18 4.48 7.18 14.80
CA ALA A 18 3.66 7.79 15.85
C ALA A 18 4.00 9.28 16.05
N GLY A 19 5.29 9.62 16.12
CA GLY A 19 5.77 10.99 16.29
C GLY A 19 5.39 11.89 15.11
N THR A 20 5.59 11.41 13.88
CA THR A 20 5.17 12.15 12.67
C THR A 20 3.65 12.23 12.54
N GLY A 21 2.91 11.19 12.95
CA GLY A 21 1.44 11.23 13.00
C GLY A 21 0.91 12.27 13.98
N LEU A 22 1.48 12.36 15.17
CA LEU A 22 1.13 13.40 16.15
C LEU A 22 1.48 14.79 15.63
N ALA A 23 2.68 14.96 15.06
CA ALA A 23 3.09 16.23 14.47
C ALA A 23 2.15 16.65 13.32
N ALA A 24 1.76 15.71 12.45
CA ALA A 24 0.80 15.96 11.39
C ALA A 24 -0.55 16.44 11.96
N ALA A 25 -1.07 15.79 13.01
CA ALA A 25 -2.32 16.20 13.64
C ALA A 25 -2.24 17.60 14.26
N VAL A 26 -1.15 17.92 14.98
CA VAL A 26 -0.93 19.25 15.56
C VAL A 26 -0.86 20.32 14.47
N LEU A 27 -0.05 20.08 13.42
CA LEU A 27 0.07 21.01 12.31
C LEU A 27 -1.26 21.20 11.58
N ALA A 28 -1.97 20.12 11.30
CA ALA A 28 -3.23 20.12 10.56
C ALA A 28 -4.40 20.74 11.33
N LEU A 29 -4.42 20.69 12.67
CA LEU A 29 -5.54 21.19 13.48
C LEU A 29 -5.27 22.54 14.13
N LEU A 30 -4.03 22.83 14.52
CA LEU A 30 -3.70 24.01 15.33
C LEU A 30 -2.87 25.06 14.59
N VAL A 31 -2.10 24.67 13.57
CA VAL A 31 -1.14 25.57 12.90
C VAL A 31 -1.59 25.98 11.52
N ALA A 32 -2.10 25.04 10.73
CA ALA A 32 -2.58 25.31 9.38
C ALA A 32 -3.79 26.27 9.46
N PRO A 33 -3.75 27.40 8.74
CA PRO A 33 -4.88 28.30 8.67
C PRO A 33 -6.05 27.61 7.98
N THR A 34 -7.26 28.09 8.28
CA THR A 34 -8.45 27.68 7.54
C THR A 34 -8.36 28.20 6.11
N ASP A 35 -8.75 27.37 5.14
CA ASP A 35 -8.76 27.77 3.74
C ASP A 35 -9.79 28.88 3.49
N ALA A 36 -9.40 29.88 2.68
CA ALA A 36 -10.23 31.05 2.43
C ALA A 36 -11.48 30.74 1.58
N VAL A 37 -11.43 29.70 0.75
CA VAL A 37 -12.50 29.33 -0.18
C VAL A 37 -13.33 28.18 0.39
N GLN A 38 -12.67 27.13 0.84
CA GLN A 38 -13.33 25.89 1.29
C GLN A 38 -13.65 25.88 2.78
N GLY A 39 -13.13 26.82 3.57
CA GLY A 39 -13.36 26.88 5.02
C GLY A 39 -12.75 25.69 5.77
N GLN A 40 -13.35 25.34 6.92
CA GLN A 40 -12.89 24.25 7.79
C GLN A 40 -12.88 22.85 7.13
N PRO A 41 -13.82 22.49 6.24
CA PRO A 41 -13.80 21.21 5.53
C PRO A 41 -12.47 20.86 4.85
N GLN A 42 -11.70 21.87 4.41
CA GLN A 42 -10.38 21.65 3.80
C GLN A 42 -9.43 20.83 4.68
N ARG A 43 -9.58 20.84 6.01
CA ARG A 43 -8.69 20.07 6.90
C ARG A 43 -8.74 18.55 6.64
N LEU A 44 -9.81 18.05 6.01
CA LEU A 44 -9.87 16.65 5.54
C LEU A 44 -8.76 16.33 4.52
N MET A 45 -8.24 17.32 3.81
CA MET A 45 -7.09 17.21 2.90
C MET A 45 -5.90 16.51 3.57
N TYR A 46 -5.63 16.81 4.85
CA TYR A 46 -4.49 16.26 5.60
C TYR A 46 -4.62 14.77 5.93
N VAL A 47 -5.75 14.14 5.60
CA VAL A 47 -5.95 12.70 5.72
C VAL A 47 -6.28 12.09 4.35
N HIS A 48 -7.15 12.75 3.59
CA HIS A 48 -7.57 12.33 2.25
C HIS A 48 -6.39 12.25 1.27
N VAL A 49 -5.59 13.30 1.16
CA VAL A 49 -4.47 13.36 0.20
C VAL A 49 -3.36 12.37 0.57
N PRO A 50 -2.92 12.26 1.83
CA PRO A 50 -1.98 11.21 2.24
C PRO A 50 -2.50 9.79 2.01
N ALA A 51 -3.79 9.53 2.19
CA ALA A 51 -4.38 8.22 1.88
C ALA A 51 -4.31 7.91 0.37
N ALA A 52 -4.67 8.86 -0.49
CA ALA A 52 -4.57 8.70 -1.95
C ALA A 52 -3.10 8.51 -2.40
N TRP A 53 -2.18 9.30 -1.85
CA TRP A 53 -0.73 9.13 -2.06
C TRP A 53 -0.25 7.72 -1.69
N LEU A 54 -0.61 7.26 -0.49
CA LEU A 54 -0.17 5.96 -0.01
C LEU A 54 -0.75 4.83 -0.86
N ALA A 55 -1.99 4.96 -1.33
CA ALA A 55 -2.58 4.02 -2.27
C ALA A 55 -1.74 3.91 -3.56
N TYR A 56 -1.37 5.04 -4.18
CA TYR A 56 -0.51 5.04 -5.37
C TYR A 56 0.86 4.40 -5.11
N LEU A 57 1.49 4.75 -3.97
CA LEU A 57 2.77 4.16 -3.59
C LEU A 57 2.65 2.64 -3.43
N CYS A 58 1.60 2.16 -2.78
CA CYS A 58 1.32 0.73 -2.65
C CYS A 58 1.15 0.06 -4.02
N PHE A 59 0.40 0.66 -4.94
CA PHE A 59 0.20 0.10 -6.27
C PHE A 59 1.46 0.13 -7.14
N ALA A 60 2.35 1.10 -6.95
CA ALA A 60 3.69 1.09 -7.55
C ALA A 60 4.54 -0.07 -7.00
N VAL A 61 4.46 -0.34 -5.68
CA VAL A 61 5.09 -1.53 -5.10
C VAL A 61 4.49 -2.82 -5.66
N VAL A 62 3.17 -2.89 -5.87
CA VAL A 62 2.51 -4.03 -6.53
C VAL A 62 3.07 -4.24 -7.94
N LEU A 63 3.19 -3.19 -8.75
CA LEU A 63 3.76 -3.26 -10.10
C LEU A 63 5.17 -3.87 -10.06
N LEU A 64 6.07 -3.26 -9.28
CA LEU A 64 7.47 -3.68 -9.23
C LEU A 64 7.63 -5.11 -8.68
N ALA A 65 6.89 -5.45 -7.64
CA ALA A 65 6.91 -6.78 -7.06
C ALA A 65 6.29 -7.83 -7.99
N SER A 66 5.24 -7.49 -8.74
CA SER A 66 4.63 -8.38 -9.74
C SER A 66 5.59 -8.66 -10.90
N ILE A 67 6.31 -7.64 -11.39
CA ILE A 67 7.35 -7.81 -12.40
C ILE A 67 8.47 -8.71 -11.86
N ALA A 68 8.96 -8.42 -10.65
CA ALA A 68 10.02 -9.22 -10.03
C ALA A 68 9.60 -10.69 -9.82
N TYR A 69 8.33 -10.93 -9.45
CA TYR A 69 7.75 -12.27 -9.36
C TYR A 69 7.75 -12.98 -10.72
N LEU A 70 7.29 -12.33 -11.79
CA LEU A 70 7.22 -12.96 -13.11
C LEU A 70 8.61 -13.29 -13.69
N LEU A 71 9.61 -12.45 -13.41
CA LEU A 71 10.99 -12.66 -13.85
C LEU A 71 11.71 -13.75 -13.04
N ARG A 72 11.53 -13.76 -11.72
CA ARG A 72 12.31 -14.64 -10.81
C ARG A 72 11.57 -15.88 -10.36
N ARG A 73 10.25 -15.89 -10.50
CA ARG A 73 9.32 -16.93 -10.01
C ARG A 73 9.45 -17.23 -8.51
N ASP A 74 9.90 -16.25 -7.73
CA ASP A 74 10.02 -16.33 -6.27
C ASP A 74 8.80 -15.73 -5.59
N LEU A 75 8.04 -16.56 -4.86
CA LEU A 75 6.81 -16.20 -4.13
C LEU A 75 7.03 -15.12 -3.06
N ARG A 76 8.27 -14.82 -2.67
CA ARG A 76 8.57 -13.66 -1.81
C ARG A 76 8.09 -12.36 -2.43
N TRP A 77 8.23 -12.20 -3.75
CA TRP A 77 7.77 -11.00 -4.45
C TRP A 77 6.26 -10.94 -4.55
N ASP A 78 5.59 -12.08 -4.75
CA ASP A 78 4.12 -12.16 -4.68
C ASP A 78 3.60 -11.75 -3.29
N ARG A 79 4.28 -12.14 -2.21
CA ARG A 79 3.93 -11.67 -0.86
C ARG A 79 4.06 -10.16 -0.70
N VAL A 80 5.08 -9.54 -1.29
CA VAL A 80 5.24 -8.08 -1.31
C VAL A 80 4.09 -7.42 -2.06
N ALA A 81 3.75 -7.93 -3.25
CA ALA A 81 2.60 -7.45 -4.00
C ALA A 81 1.29 -7.61 -3.20
N GLN A 82 1.08 -8.76 -2.55
CA GLN A 82 -0.11 -8.99 -1.71
C GLN A 82 -0.24 -7.98 -0.58
N ALA A 83 0.80 -7.85 0.24
CA ALA A 83 0.77 -6.97 1.40
C ALA A 83 0.57 -5.50 0.99
N ALA A 84 1.18 -5.08 -0.11
CA ALA A 84 1.00 -3.73 -0.65
C ALA A 84 -0.42 -3.54 -1.21
N ALA A 85 -0.96 -4.50 -1.97
CA ALA A 85 -2.30 -4.42 -2.53
C ALA A 85 -3.39 -4.35 -1.44
N GLU A 86 -3.28 -5.15 -0.38
CA GLU A 86 -4.22 -5.12 0.76
C GLU A 86 -4.27 -3.72 1.41
N LEU A 87 -3.12 -3.11 1.66
CA LEU A 87 -3.05 -1.75 2.20
C LEU A 87 -3.56 -0.72 1.19
N GLY A 88 -3.15 -0.83 -0.08
CA GLY A 88 -3.53 0.10 -1.15
C GLY A 88 -5.04 0.14 -1.40
N VAL A 89 -5.71 -1.02 -1.39
CA VAL A 89 -7.17 -1.13 -1.45
C VAL A 89 -7.82 -0.41 -0.28
N GLY A 90 -7.36 -0.65 0.95
CA GLY A 90 -7.88 0.03 2.14
C GLY A 90 -7.70 1.55 2.07
N MET A 91 -6.54 2.02 1.61
CA MET A 91 -6.26 3.45 1.46
C MET A 91 -7.08 4.09 0.33
N THR A 92 -7.34 3.36 -0.75
CA THR A 92 -8.21 3.84 -1.84
C THR A 92 -9.66 3.97 -1.37
N ALA A 93 -10.17 2.98 -0.66
CA ALA A 93 -11.51 3.04 -0.07
C ALA A 93 -11.63 4.19 0.93
N LEU A 94 -10.61 4.38 1.79
CA LEU A 94 -10.54 5.52 2.72
C LEU A 94 -10.53 6.86 1.96
N ALA A 95 -9.74 6.97 0.90
CA ALA A 95 -9.69 8.19 0.09
C ALA A 95 -11.05 8.51 -0.55
N ILE A 96 -11.75 7.52 -1.10
CA ILE A 96 -13.11 7.71 -1.65
C ILE A 96 -14.10 8.15 -0.56
N ALA A 97 -14.08 7.49 0.60
CA ALA A 97 -14.97 7.83 1.71
C ALA A 97 -14.72 9.26 2.21
N LEU A 98 -13.46 9.61 2.50
CA LEU A 98 -13.08 10.96 2.94
C LEU A 98 -13.36 12.00 1.86
N GLY A 99 -13.15 11.66 0.59
CA GLY A 99 -13.46 12.53 -0.54
C GLY A 99 -14.96 12.81 -0.65
N SER A 100 -15.81 11.82 -0.37
CA SER A 100 -17.27 12.00 -0.35
C SER A 100 -17.71 12.89 0.81
N VAL A 101 -17.12 12.71 2.00
CA VAL A 101 -17.37 13.56 3.18
C VAL A 101 -16.92 15.00 2.93
N TRP A 102 -15.79 15.19 2.25
CA TRP A 102 -15.30 16.52 1.87
C TRP A 102 -16.13 17.16 0.74
N GLY A 103 -16.59 16.36 -0.23
CA GLY A 103 -17.41 16.82 -1.34
C GLY A 103 -18.76 17.39 -0.90
N ARG A 104 -19.40 16.84 0.16
CA ARG A 104 -20.71 17.31 0.63
C ARG A 104 -20.74 18.80 0.99
N PRO A 105 -19.86 19.34 1.84
CA PRO A 105 -19.84 20.77 2.16
C PRO A 105 -19.24 21.64 1.05
N VAL A 106 -18.35 21.12 0.18
CA VAL A 106 -17.66 21.93 -0.84
C VAL A 106 -18.46 22.01 -2.16
N TRP A 107 -19.11 20.92 -2.56
CA TRP A 107 -19.86 20.82 -3.83
C TRP A 107 -21.36 20.64 -3.63
N GLY A 108 -21.82 20.48 -2.39
CA GLY A 108 -23.23 20.24 -2.09
C GLY A 108 -23.69 18.80 -2.36
N VAL A 109 -22.82 17.88 -2.76
CA VAL A 109 -23.17 16.48 -3.08
C VAL A 109 -22.09 15.51 -2.63
N TRP A 110 -22.47 14.28 -2.30
CA TRP A 110 -21.53 13.24 -1.86
C TRP A 110 -20.75 12.60 -3.01
N TRP A 111 -21.32 12.64 -4.22
CA TRP A 111 -20.75 12.05 -5.40
C TRP A 111 -21.14 12.85 -6.63
N VAL A 112 -20.19 13.00 -7.55
CA VAL A 112 -20.39 13.46 -8.92
C VAL A 112 -19.67 12.50 -9.84
N TRP A 113 -20.13 12.41 -11.08
CA TRP A 113 -19.50 11.59 -12.12
C TRP A 113 -18.25 12.27 -12.72
N ASP A 114 -17.42 12.82 -11.85
CA ASP A 114 -16.16 13.46 -12.22
C ASP A 114 -15.11 12.40 -12.61
N PRO A 115 -14.32 12.61 -13.68
CA PRO A 115 -13.30 11.66 -14.15
C PRO A 115 -12.36 11.16 -13.05
N ARG A 116 -11.93 12.02 -12.11
CA ARG A 116 -11.04 11.63 -11.00
C ARG A 116 -11.73 10.64 -10.08
N LEU A 117 -12.98 10.92 -9.73
CA LEU A 117 -13.79 10.09 -8.83
C LEU A 117 -14.05 8.72 -9.46
N VAL A 118 -14.53 8.71 -10.70
CA VAL A 118 -14.85 7.47 -11.43
C VAL A 118 -13.60 6.61 -11.63
N THR A 119 -12.49 7.19 -12.09
CA THR A 119 -11.25 6.43 -12.30
C THR A 119 -10.67 5.91 -10.99
N THR A 120 -10.85 6.62 -9.86
CA THR A 120 -10.45 6.13 -8.53
C THR A 120 -11.34 4.96 -8.07
N ALA A 121 -12.65 5.00 -8.35
CA ALA A 121 -13.53 3.87 -8.07
C ALA A 121 -13.17 2.64 -8.92
N VAL A 122 -12.83 2.84 -10.20
CA VAL A 122 -12.29 1.78 -11.06
C VAL A 122 -10.98 1.23 -10.49
N LEU A 123 -10.08 2.09 -10.00
CA LEU A 123 -8.82 1.68 -9.35
C LEU A 123 -9.09 0.73 -8.19
N LEU A 124 -10.05 1.08 -7.32
CA LEU A 124 -10.46 0.24 -6.20
C LEU A 124 -10.95 -1.13 -6.66
N LEU A 125 -11.84 -1.17 -7.66
CA LEU A 125 -12.38 -2.43 -8.19
C LEU A 125 -11.31 -3.30 -8.85
N VAL A 126 -10.38 -2.71 -9.61
CA VAL A 126 -9.28 -3.43 -10.24
C VAL A 126 -8.39 -4.10 -9.18
N TYR A 127 -8.04 -3.40 -8.11
CA TYR A 127 -7.18 -3.97 -7.07
C TYR A 127 -7.92 -4.90 -6.09
N LEU A 128 -9.23 -4.76 -5.93
CA LEU A 128 -10.05 -5.82 -5.34
C LEU A 128 -9.99 -7.09 -6.22
N GLY A 129 -10.13 -6.95 -7.53
CA GLY A 129 -9.96 -8.03 -8.50
C GLY A 129 -8.57 -8.68 -8.41
N HIS A 130 -7.49 -7.90 -8.30
CA HIS A 130 -6.13 -8.40 -8.07
C HIS A 130 -6.04 -9.32 -6.83
N LEU A 131 -6.68 -8.93 -5.73
CA LEU A 131 -6.71 -9.75 -4.51
C LEU A 131 -7.58 -11.00 -4.69
N SER A 132 -8.72 -10.90 -5.38
CA SER A 132 -9.64 -12.02 -5.60
C SER A 132 -9.08 -13.11 -6.51
N VAL A 133 -8.44 -12.75 -7.63
CA VAL A 133 -7.96 -13.74 -8.62
C VAL A 133 -6.87 -14.66 -8.09
N ARG A 134 -6.21 -14.28 -7.00
CA ARG A 134 -5.14 -15.09 -6.40
C ARG A 134 -5.66 -16.32 -5.65
N GLY A 135 -6.89 -16.26 -5.16
CA GLY A 135 -7.56 -17.37 -4.44
C GLY A 135 -8.34 -18.32 -5.34
N LEU A 136 -8.28 -18.15 -6.67
CA LEU A 136 -9.02 -19.00 -7.60
C LEU A 136 -8.27 -20.33 -7.84
N GLY A 137 -8.81 -21.43 -7.36
CA GLY A 137 -8.19 -22.76 -7.53
C GLY A 137 -6.99 -22.99 -6.60
N ASP A 138 -6.41 -24.19 -6.68
CA ASP A 138 -5.55 -24.70 -5.61
C ASP A 138 -4.04 -24.43 -5.82
N ASP A 139 -3.61 -24.11 -7.05
CA ASP A 139 -2.21 -23.79 -7.34
C ASP A 139 -1.89 -22.33 -6.98
N ARG A 140 -1.17 -22.16 -5.86
CA ARG A 140 -0.66 -20.87 -5.40
C ARG A 140 0.19 -20.14 -6.44
N ALA A 141 1.01 -20.86 -7.21
CA ALA A 141 1.84 -20.23 -8.23
C ALA A 141 0.99 -19.73 -9.42
N ALA A 142 -0.06 -20.46 -9.81
CA ALA A 142 -1.04 -19.96 -10.78
C ALA A 142 -1.80 -18.74 -10.27
N GLY A 143 -2.22 -18.75 -9.00
CA GLY A 143 -2.80 -17.59 -8.32
C GLY A 143 -1.91 -16.35 -8.39
N ALA A 144 -0.65 -16.49 -8.00
CA ALA A 144 0.34 -15.41 -8.04
C ALA A 144 0.59 -14.88 -9.46
N ARG A 145 0.63 -15.74 -10.49
CA ARG A 145 0.77 -15.30 -11.90
C ARG A 145 -0.41 -14.46 -12.37
N ARG A 146 -1.64 -14.89 -12.08
CA ARG A 146 -2.84 -14.12 -12.45
C ARG A 146 -2.90 -12.79 -11.70
N ALA A 147 -2.64 -12.80 -10.40
CA ALA A 147 -2.60 -11.58 -9.59
C ALA A 147 -1.53 -10.60 -10.12
N ALA A 148 -0.32 -11.09 -10.45
CA ALA A 148 0.74 -10.27 -11.01
C ALA A 148 0.32 -9.62 -12.34
N ALA A 149 -0.31 -10.37 -13.25
CA ALA A 149 -0.82 -9.81 -14.51
C ALA A 149 -1.85 -8.70 -14.28
N VAL A 150 -2.84 -8.94 -13.42
CA VAL A 150 -3.85 -7.93 -13.06
C VAL A 150 -3.20 -6.71 -12.41
N GLY A 151 -2.23 -6.91 -11.51
CA GLY A 151 -1.54 -5.83 -10.81
C GLY A 151 -0.72 -4.92 -11.75
N ILE A 152 -0.08 -5.50 -12.77
CA ILE A 152 0.69 -4.76 -13.78
C ILE A 152 -0.25 -3.95 -14.68
N ILE A 153 -1.29 -4.60 -15.24
CA ILE A 153 -2.27 -3.93 -16.11
C ILE A 153 -3.02 -2.85 -15.34
N GLY A 154 -3.43 -3.16 -14.11
CA GLY A 154 -4.15 -2.24 -13.24
C GLY A 154 -3.35 -0.99 -12.86
N PHE A 155 -2.02 -1.06 -12.80
CA PHE A 155 -1.20 0.11 -12.50
C PHE A 155 -1.32 1.20 -13.56
N VAL A 156 -1.68 0.88 -14.81
CA VAL A 156 -1.96 1.89 -15.86
C VAL A 156 -3.06 2.86 -15.44
N ASN A 157 -3.98 2.43 -14.56
CA ASN A 157 -5.03 3.30 -14.05
C ASN A 157 -4.50 4.36 -13.07
N VAL A 158 -3.37 4.14 -12.39
CA VAL A 158 -2.78 5.13 -11.46
C VAL A 158 -2.43 6.46 -12.15
N PRO A 159 -1.64 6.51 -13.25
CA PRO A 159 -1.40 7.76 -13.95
C PRO A 159 -2.66 8.34 -14.57
N ILE A 160 -3.62 7.52 -15.01
CA ILE A 160 -4.93 8.01 -15.49
C ILE A 160 -5.65 8.78 -14.38
N VAL A 161 -5.73 8.21 -13.18
CA VAL A 161 -6.33 8.89 -12.03
C VAL A 161 -5.53 10.15 -11.71
N HIS A 162 -4.19 10.08 -11.62
CA HIS A 162 -3.34 11.22 -11.26
C HIS A 162 -3.52 12.42 -12.19
N PHE A 163 -3.44 12.19 -13.50
CA PHE A 163 -3.52 13.23 -14.51
C PHE A 163 -4.94 13.56 -14.98
N SER A 164 -5.96 12.82 -14.51
CA SER A 164 -7.36 13.08 -14.88
C SER A 164 -7.80 14.52 -14.67
N VAL A 165 -7.29 15.18 -13.63
CA VAL A 165 -7.60 16.58 -13.30
C VAL A 165 -7.05 17.56 -14.34
N VAL A 166 -5.93 17.22 -14.98
CA VAL A 166 -5.31 18.00 -16.06
C VAL A 166 -5.98 17.71 -17.40
N TRP A 167 -6.22 16.43 -17.70
CA TRP A 167 -6.74 15.99 -18.99
C TRP A 167 -8.20 16.36 -19.23
N TRP A 168 -9.05 16.35 -18.19
CA TRP A 168 -10.49 16.58 -18.34
C TRP A 168 -11.03 17.83 -17.64
N ARG A 169 -10.17 18.74 -17.14
CA ARG A 169 -10.59 20.00 -16.48
C ARG A 169 -11.73 19.77 -15.48
N THR A 170 -11.42 18.99 -14.45
CA THR A 170 -12.38 18.45 -13.49
C THR A 170 -12.89 19.50 -12.50
N LEU A 171 -14.02 19.23 -11.85
CA LEU A 171 -14.43 19.97 -10.64
C LEU A 171 -13.47 19.68 -9.47
N HIS A 172 -12.79 18.54 -9.53
CA HIS A 172 -11.78 18.16 -8.57
C HIS A 172 -10.58 19.12 -8.61
N GLN A 173 -10.12 19.53 -7.43
CA GLN A 173 -8.94 20.38 -7.31
C GLN A 173 -7.70 19.74 -7.96
N PRO A 174 -6.77 20.56 -8.51
CA PRO A 174 -5.50 20.06 -9.04
C PRO A 174 -4.72 19.25 -8.01
N ALA A 175 -3.83 18.38 -8.47
CA ALA A 175 -3.02 17.57 -7.57
C ALA A 175 -2.18 18.45 -6.63
N SER A 176 -2.16 18.14 -5.33
CA SER A 176 -1.33 18.85 -4.35
C SER A 176 0.05 18.22 -4.18
N VAL A 177 0.22 16.96 -4.58
CA VAL A 177 1.46 16.18 -4.49
C VAL A 177 1.82 15.69 -5.90
N LEU A 178 3.09 15.80 -6.30
CA LEU A 178 3.57 15.48 -7.65
C LEU A 178 2.81 16.21 -8.79
N SER A 179 2.36 17.45 -8.54
CA SER A 179 1.80 18.28 -9.60
C SER A 179 2.93 18.99 -10.37
N PRO A 180 2.89 19.01 -11.71
CA PRO A 180 3.80 19.82 -12.51
C PRO A 180 3.54 21.33 -12.35
N ASP A 181 2.34 21.72 -11.96
CA ASP A 181 1.95 23.10 -11.69
C ASP A 181 1.08 23.13 -10.41
N PRO A 182 1.71 23.19 -9.21
CA PRO A 182 0.97 23.18 -7.96
C PRO A 182 0.27 24.52 -7.73
N ALA A 183 -1.02 24.47 -7.40
CA ALA A 183 -1.76 25.66 -7.01
C ALA A 183 -1.10 26.36 -5.80
N PRO A 184 -1.12 27.70 -5.72
CA PRO A 184 -0.60 28.43 -4.56
C PRO A 184 -1.24 27.93 -3.26
N MET A 185 -0.42 27.55 -2.28
CA MET A 185 -0.84 27.04 -0.97
C MET A 185 -0.05 27.75 0.13
N ASP A 186 -0.71 28.12 1.24
CA ASP A 186 -0.03 28.71 2.40
C ASP A 186 1.09 27.74 2.88
N PRO A 187 2.31 28.23 3.14
CA PRO A 187 3.43 27.37 3.55
C PRO A 187 3.13 26.49 4.77
N ARG A 188 2.27 26.94 5.69
CA ARG A 188 1.84 26.15 6.86
C ARG A 188 0.93 24.99 6.47
N MET A 189 0.04 25.21 5.49
CA MET A 189 -0.78 24.14 4.92
C MET A 189 0.10 23.13 4.18
N ALA A 190 1.09 23.62 3.42
CA ALA A 190 2.05 22.77 2.73
C ALA A 190 2.88 21.91 3.71
N ALA A 191 3.37 22.51 4.79
CA ALA A 191 4.10 21.81 5.84
C ALA A 191 3.22 20.74 6.52
N ALA A 192 1.98 21.08 6.89
CA ALA A 192 1.04 20.13 7.48
C ALA A 192 0.78 18.94 6.54
N LEU A 193 0.55 19.21 5.26
CA LEU A 193 0.35 18.16 4.25
C LEU A 193 1.59 17.29 4.07
N GLY A 194 2.78 17.89 3.98
CA GLY A 194 4.05 17.16 3.82
C GLY A 194 4.34 16.22 5.00
N VAL A 195 4.12 16.70 6.23
CA VAL A 195 4.29 15.86 7.44
C VAL A 195 3.24 14.75 7.48
N ALA A 196 2.01 15.01 7.07
CA ALA A 196 0.97 13.98 6.98
C ALA A 196 1.30 12.91 5.92
N VAL A 197 1.81 13.29 4.75
CA VAL A 197 2.30 12.36 3.70
C VAL A 197 3.43 11.49 4.25
N LEU A 198 4.38 12.07 4.98
CA LEU A 198 5.46 11.32 5.63
C LEU A 198 4.91 10.35 6.68
N ALA A 199 3.99 10.79 7.53
CA ALA A 199 3.38 9.97 8.57
C ALA A 199 2.66 8.74 7.98
N PHE A 200 1.83 8.95 6.95
CA PHE A 200 1.16 7.86 6.23
C PHE A 200 2.16 6.91 5.57
N THR A 201 3.22 7.45 4.96
CA THR A 201 4.26 6.61 4.31
C THR A 201 4.98 5.72 5.33
N LEU A 202 5.37 6.26 6.49
CA LEU A 202 6.03 5.50 7.56
C LEU A 202 5.08 4.46 8.18
N ALA A 203 3.84 4.85 8.47
CA ALA A 203 2.81 3.95 8.98
C ALA A 203 2.50 2.83 7.99
N GLY A 204 2.36 3.15 6.70
CA GLY A 204 2.14 2.18 5.63
C GLY A 204 3.30 1.19 5.49
N ALA A 205 4.55 1.68 5.53
CA ALA A 205 5.74 0.82 5.53
C ALA A 205 5.75 -0.14 6.74
N LEU A 206 5.35 0.34 7.92
CA LEU A 206 5.22 -0.51 9.12
C LEU A 206 4.14 -1.58 8.93
N VAL A 207 2.96 -1.22 8.43
CA VAL A 207 1.85 -2.16 8.18
C VAL A 207 2.26 -3.23 7.18
N VAL A 208 2.84 -2.84 6.04
CA VAL A 208 3.34 -3.78 5.01
C VAL A 208 4.41 -4.70 5.59
N ARG A 209 5.39 -4.17 6.33
CA ARG A 209 6.44 -5.00 6.97
C ARG A 209 5.86 -6.02 7.94
N ARG A 210 4.88 -5.64 8.76
CA ARG A 210 4.20 -6.56 9.68
C ARG A 210 3.41 -7.61 8.91
N ARG A 211 2.68 -7.21 7.88
CA ARG A 211 1.90 -8.13 7.04
C ARG A 211 2.79 -9.15 6.33
N LEU A 212 3.96 -8.74 5.85
CA LEU A 212 4.93 -9.65 5.23
C LEU A 212 5.43 -10.75 6.17
N ARG A 213 5.58 -10.45 7.46
CA ARG A 213 5.94 -11.47 8.47
C ARG A 213 4.83 -12.45 8.70
N VAL A 214 3.58 -11.98 8.77
CA VAL A 214 2.41 -12.85 8.91
C VAL A 214 2.32 -13.77 7.70
N LEU A 215 2.41 -13.24 6.48
CA LEU A 215 2.39 -14.07 5.26
C LEU A 215 3.55 -15.07 5.22
N ALA A 216 4.76 -14.67 5.65
CA ALA A 216 5.89 -15.59 5.71
C ALA A 216 5.72 -16.71 6.75
N ALA A 217 5.04 -16.44 7.86
CA ALA A 217 4.75 -17.42 8.90
C ALA A 217 3.69 -18.42 8.44
N LEU A 218 2.59 -17.94 7.85
CA LEU A 218 1.53 -18.79 7.30
C LEU A 218 2.06 -19.78 6.24
N ASP A 219 3.04 -19.36 5.44
CA ASP A 219 3.71 -20.23 4.46
C ASP A 219 4.55 -21.32 5.12
N ALA A 220 5.17 -21.03 6.27
CA ALA A 220 5.97 -21.98 7.01
C ALA A 220 5.11 -23.06 7.67
N ASP A 221 3.94 -22.68 8.18
CA ASP A 221 3.00 -23.58 8.84
C ASP A 221 2.27 -24.52 7.85
N HIS A 222 2.19 -24.15 6.56
CA HIS A 222 1.62 -24.99 5.50
C HIS A 222 2.57 -26.08 4.96
N HIS A 223 3.81 -26.20 5.46
CA HIS A 223 4.68 -27.34 5.17
C HIS A 223 4.28 -28.57 6.02
N PRO A 224 3.81 -29.70 5.45
CA PRO A 224 3.22 -30.79 6.23
C PRO A 224 4.22 -31.68 6.98
N PHE A 225 5.53 -31.55 6.77
CA PHE A 225 6.52 -32.43 7.41
C PHE A 225 7.80 -31.68 7.80
N PRO A 226 8.34 -31.88 9.02
CA PRO A 226 9.76 -31.63 9.25
C PRO A 226 10.55 -32.51 8.26
N ALA A 227 11.65 -31.98 7.72
CA ALA A 227 12.56 -32.79 6.90
C ALA A 227 12.85 -34.10 7.64
N PRO A 228 12.78 -35.27 6.97
CA PRO A 228 13.09 -36.53 7.63
C PRO A 228 14.47 -36.40 8.30
N PRO A 229 14.65 -36.95 9.51
CA PRO A 229 15.96 -36.93 10.16
C PRO A 229 16.96 -37.49 9.15
N VAL A 230 18.06 -36.77 8.94
CA VAL A 230 19.18 -37.25 8.12
C VAL A 230 19.45 -38.68 8.59
N ALA A 231 19.23 -39.66 7.70
CA ALA A 231 19.39 -41.06 8.04
C ALA A 231 20.77 -41.21 8.68
N ALA A 232 20.79 -41.70 9.93
CA ALA A 232 22.04 -42.03 10.59
C ALA A 232 22.85 -42.89 9.62
N GLU A 233 24.12 -42.52 9.44
CA GLU A 233 25.09 -43.28 8.66
C GLU A 233 24.91 -44.78 8.98
N PRO A 234 24.74 -45.67 7.98
CA PRO A 234 24.58 -47.08 8.26
C PRO A 234 25.81 -47.54 9.04
N LEU A 235 25.56 -47.99 10.28
CA LEU A 235 26.56 -48.58 11.16
C LEU A 235 27.22 -49.73 10.39
N VAL A 236 28.43 -49.51 9.91
CA VAL A 236 29.25 -50.54 9.27
C VAL A 236 29.59 -51.57 10.34
N VAL A 237 28.81 -52.65 10.38
CA VAL A 237 29.11 -53.80 11.23
C VAL A 237 30.28 -54.55 10.57
N LEU A 238 31.49 -54.33 11.08
CA LEU A 238 32.66 -55.10 10.66
C LEU A 238 32.51 -56.57 11.12
N PRO A 239 32.76 -57.55 10.23
CA PRO A 239 32.66 -58.96 10.59
C PRO A 239 33.76 -59.31 11.59
N ARG A 240 33.36 -59.89 12.72
CA ARG A 240 34.29 -60.46 13.70
C ARG A 240 34.99 -61.68 13.07
N SER A 241 36.30 -61.59 12.90
CA SER A 241 37.15 -62.75 12.62
C SER A 241 36.98 -63.79 13.74
N ARG A 242 36.55 -65.00 13.37
CA ARG A 242 36.52 -66.15 14.29
C ARG A 242 37.96 -66.68 14.48
N PRO A 243 38.28 -67.21 15.67
CA PRO A 243 39.59 -67.77 15.98
C PRO A 243 39.89 -69.06 15.21
#